data_AF-A0A6I3AY88-F1
#
_entry.id   AF-A0A6I3AY88-F1
#
_cell.length_a   1.000
_cell.length_b   1.000
_cell.length_c   1.000
_cell.angle_alpha   90.00
_cell.angle_beta   90.00
_cell.angle_gamma   90.00
#
_symmetry.space_group_name_H-M   'P 1'
#
loop_
_entity.id
_entity.type
_entity.pdbx_description
1 polymer ?
#
loop_
_entity_poly.entity_id
_entity_poly.type
_entity_poly.pdbx_seq_one_letter_code
_entity_poly.pdbx_strand_id
1 'polypeptide(L)'
;MKVILSFLAGCVLGLGSALLHNAYQPWGLILSVVSSGVAIWMIGRFWGLRRYKFIASIGWSLVVIAASAPGVGGEILIEGNTSGILLLISGFIVLVSLSAIAIPE
;
A
#
# COMPACT_ATOMS: atom_id res chain seq x y z
N MET A 1 -8.46 5.28 18.73
CA MET A 1 -7.36 6.05 18.13
C MET A 1 -6.43 5.20 17.26
N LYS A 2 -5.77 4.15 17.80
CA LYS A 2 -4.80 3.33 17.03
C LYS A 2 -5.34 2.78 15.70
N VAL A 3 -6.58 2.29 15.67
CA VAL A 3 -7.26 1.82 14.43
C VAL A 3 -7.29 2.89 13.33
N ILE A 4 -7.71 4.10 13.67
CA ILE A 4 -7.82 5.23 12.73
C ILE A 4 -6.43 5.61 12.23
N LEU A 5 -5.44 5.67 13.12
CA LEU A 5 -4.05 5.93 12.75
C LEU A 5 -3.47 4.83 11.84
N SER A 6 -3.81 3.55 12.07
CA SER A 6 -3.41 2.46 11.19
C SER A 6 -3.99 2.62 9.80
N PHE A 7 -5.28 2.96 9.73
CA PHE A 7 -5.96 3.17 8.47
C PHE A 7 -5.35 4.34 7.70
N LEU A 8 -5.17 5.50 8.36
CA LEU A 8 -4.56 6.69 7.76
C LEU A 8 -3.11 6.43 7.31
N ALA A 9 -2.33 5.71 8.12
CA ALA A 9 -0.98 5.29 7.73
C ALA A 9 -1.01 4.43 6.47
N GLY A 10 -1.96 3.49 6.38
CA GLY A 10 -2.25 2.73 5.16
C GLY A 10 -2.54 3.61 3.96
N CYS A 11 -3.41 4.61 4.11
CA CYS A 11 -3.76 5.55 3.04
C CYS A 11 -2.54 6.35 2.56
N VAL A 12 -1.73 6.87 3.47
CA VAL A 12 -0.50 7.62 3.14
C VAL A 12 0.49 6.71 2.40
N LEU A 13 0.63 5.46 2.82
CA LEU A 13 1.46 4.48 2.13
C LEU A 13 0.91 4.16 0.73
N GLY A 14 -0.40 4.07 0.56
CA GLY A 14 -1.04 3.87 -0.74
C GLY A 14 -0.78 5.03 -1.70
N LEU A 15 -0.89 6.27 -1.20
CA LEU A 15 -0.58 7.48 -1.96
C LEU A 15 0.90 7.50 -2.34
N GLY A 16 1.77 7.23 -1.37
CA GLY A 16 3.22 7.16 -1.60
C GLY A 16 3.60 6.08 -2.61
N SER A 17 2.92 4.94 -2.57
CA SER A 17 3.10 3.83 -3.52
C SER A 17 2.75 4.24 -4.95
N ALA A 18 1.59 4.87 -5.15
CA ALA A 18 1.15 5.37 -6.46
C ALA A 18 2.12 6.43 -7.03
N LEU A 19 2.54 7.38 -6.19
CA LEU A 19 3.49 8.43 -6.61
C LEU A 19 4.87 7.85 -6.92
N LEU A 20 5.39 6.97 -6.07
CA LEU A 20 6.72 6.37 -6.22
C LEU A 20 6.78 5.44 -7.42
N HIS A 21 5.68 4.75 -7.72
CA HIS A 21 5.55 3.90 -8.91
C HIS A 21 5.81 4.68 -10.20
N ASN A 22 5.19 5.85 -10.34
CA ASN A 22 5.33 6.69 -11.53
C ASN A 22 6.63 7.49 -11.55
N ALA A 23 7.07 7.98 -10.39
CA ALA A 23 8.21 8.89 -10.32
C ALA A 23 9.54 8.23 -10.73
N TYR A 24 9.69 6.91 -10.57
CA TYR A 24 10.97 6.22 -10.72
C TYR A 24 10.89 4.99 -11.63
N GLN A 25 10.36 5.12 -12.84
CA GLN A 25 10.30 3.98 -13.77
C GLN A 25 11.71 3.53 -14.24
N PRO A 26 12.02 2.22 -14.27
CA PRO A 26 11.17 1.05 -13.97
C PRO A 26 11.20 0.59 -12.50
N TRP A 27 12.13 1.10 -11.68
CA TRP A 27 12.37 0.63 -10.31
C TRP A 27 11.25 0.98 -9.31
N GLY A 28 10.42 1.97 -9.66
CA GLY A 28 9.33 2.49 -8.83
C GLY A 28 8.33 1.42 -8.42
N LEU A 29 8.06 0.43 -9.28
CA LEU A 29 7.24 -0.73 -8.93
C LEU A 29 7.85 -1.54 -7.78
N ILE A 30 9.14 -1.88 -7.88
CA ILE A 30 9.80 -2.70 -6.86
C ILE A 30 9.88 -1.91 -5.56
N LEU A 31 10.30 -0.65 -5.63
CA LEU A 31 10.43 0.23 -4.47
C LEU A 31 9.08 0.45 -3.77
N SER A 32 8.01 0.67 -4.53
CA SER A 32 6.67 0.89 -3.96
C SER A 32 6.11 -0.36 -3.27
N VAL A 33 6.32 -1.56 -3.83
CA VAL A 33 5.89 -2.82 -3.21
C VAL A 33 6.72 -3.13 -1.96
N VAL A 34 8.05 -3.02 -2.03
CA VAL A 34 8.94 -3.30 -0.91
C VAL A 34 8.71 -2.32 0.24
N SER A 35 8.65 -1.02 -0.05
CA SER A 35 8.40 0.00 0.98
C SER A 35 7.03 -0.17 1.64
N SER A 36 5.98 -0.45 0.87
CA SER A 36 4.64 -0.73 1.42
C SER A 36 4.65 -1.96 2.32
N GLY A 37 5.31 -3.04 1.91
CA GLY A 37 5.44 -4.24 2.72
C GLY A 37 6.18 -3.98 4.03
N VAL A 38 7.36 -3.37 3.98
CA VAL A 38 8.16 -3.03 5.16
C VAL A 38 7.37 -2.14 6.12
N ALA A 39 6.70 -1.10 5.60
CA ALA A 39 5.94 -0.17 6.42
C ALA A 39 4.74 -0.85 7.12
N ILE A 40 3.98 -1.71 6.42
CA ILE A 40 2.88 -2.46 7.04
C ILE A 40 3.39 -3.45 8.09
N TRP A 41 4.53 -4.09 7.84
CA TRP A 41 5.18 -4.94 8.82
C TRP A 41 5.56 -4.16 10.09
N MET A 42 6.19 -2.99 9.93
CA MET A 42 6.57 -2.10 11.04
C MET A 42 5.36 -1.59 11.83
N ILE A 43 4.27 -1.23 11.15
CA ILE A 43 3.00 -0.81 11.76
C ILE A 43 2.49 -1.86 12.76
N GLY A 44 2.56 -3.13 12.38
CA GLY A 44 2.20 -4.23 13.28
C GLY A 44 3.08 -4.27 14.52
N ARG A 45 4.40 -4.18 14.34
CA ARG A 45 5.36 -4.22 15.46
C ARG A 45 5.22 -3.02 16.40
N PHE A 46 4.98 -1.83 15.85
CA PHE A 46 4.86 -0.60 16.63
C PHE A 46 3.61 -0.59 17.54
N TRP A 47 2.49 -1.14 17.08
CA TRP A 47 1.25 -1.19 17.88
C TRP A 47 0.97 -2.54 18.56
N GLY A 48 1.76 -3.57 18.28
CA GLY A 48 1.75 -4.87 18.97
C GLY A 48 0.58 -5.80 18.64
N LEU A 49 -0.25 -5.50 17.64
CA LEU A 49 -1.38 -6.36 17.25
C LEU A 49 -1.52 -6.52 15.73
N ARG A 50 -1.80 -7.75 15.29
CA ARG A 50 -1.93 -8.12 13.87
C ARG A 50 -3.06 -7.37 13.18
N ARG A 51 -4.15 -7.06 13.91
CA ARG A 51 -5.30 -6.31 13.38
C ARG A 51 -4.91 -4.97 12.74
N TYR A 52 -3.88 -4.29 13.27
CA TYR A 52 -3.48 -2.99 12.75
C TYR A 52 -2.77 -3.09 11.39
N LYS A 53 -2.04 -4.19 11.13
CA LYS A 53 -1.49 -4.48 9.79
C LYS A 53 -2.61 -4.62 8.77
N PHE A 54 -3.67 -5.35 9.14
CA PHE A 54 -4.82 -5.58 8.27
C PHE A 54 -5.56 -4.26 7.97
N ILE A 55 -5.82 -3.45 9.00
CA ILE A 55 -6.46 -2.14 8.84
C ILE A 55 -5.63 -1.20 7.94
N ALA A 56 -4.31 -1.17 8.12
CA ALA A 56 -3.43 -0.39 7.24
C ALA A 56 -3.44 -0.92 5.80
N SER A 57 -3.53 -2.24 5.62
CA SER A 57 -3.61 -2.86 4.28
C SER A 57 -4.89 -2.45 3.56
N ILE A 58 -6.02 -2.37 4.26
CA ILE A 58 -7.28 -1.86 3.69
C ILE A 58 -7.12 -0.41 3.23
N GLY A 59 -6.55 0.46 4.06
CA GLY A 59 -6.32 1.86 3.70
C GLY A 59 -5.43 2.01 2.45
N TRP A 60 -4.36 1.22 2.39
CA TRP A 60 -3.48 1.17 1.21
C TRP A 60 -4.24 0.73 -0.04
N SER A 61 -5.00 -0.37 0.03
CA SER A 61 -5.73 -0.92 -1.13
C SER A 61 -6.78 0.06 -1.66
N LEU A 62 -7.53 0.71 -0.77
CA LEU A 62 -8.53 1.70 -1.18
C LEU A 62 -7.92 2.86 -1.94
N VAL A 63 -6.77 3.36 -1.48
CA VAL A 63 -6.08 4.47 -2.15
C VAL A 63 -5.49 4.05 -3.49
N VAL A 64 -4.86 2.88 -3.56
CA VAL A 64 -4.28 2.37 -4.81
C VAL A 64 -5.37 2.10 -5.86
N ILE A 65 -6.52 1.58 -5.44
CA ILE A 65 -7.70 1.43 -6.31
C ILE A 65 -8.24 2.80 -6.73
N ALA A 66 -8.31 3.78 -5.80
CA ALA A 66 -8.76 5.12 -6.15
C ALA A 66 -7.81 5.82 -7.14
N ALA A 67 -6.51 5.57 -7.05
CA ALA A 67 -5.48 6.10 -7.95
C ALA A 67 -5.55 5.53 -9.37
N SER A 68 -6.30 4.44 -9.61
CA SER A 68 -6.55 3.93 -10.96
C SER A 68 -7.80 4.55 -11.63
N ALA A 69 -8.54 5.40 -10.91
CA ALA A 69 -9.63 6.17 -11.49
C ALA A 69 -9.12 7.54 -12.01
N PRO A 70 -9.76 8.11 -13.05
CA PRO A 70 -9.43 9.45 -13.52
C PRO A 70 -9.67 10.50 -12.44
N GLY A 71 -8.68 11.36 -12.20
CA GLY A 71 -8.81 12.52 -11.31
C GLY A 71 -9.57 13.68 -11.97
N VAL A 72 -9.67 14.80 -11.25
CA VAL A 72 -10.31 16.03 -11.73
C VAL A 72 -9.67 16.56 -13.01
N GLY A 73 -8.35 16.38 -13.16
CA GLY A 73 -7.60 16.76 -14.36
C GLY A 73 -7.65 15.72 -15.50
N GLY A 74 -8.41 14.62 -15.34
CA GLY A 74 -8.40 13.49 -16.27
C GLY A 74 -7.14 12.61 -16.19
N GLU A 75 -6.19 12.97 -15.32
CA GLU A 75 -4.98 12.18 -15.10
C GLU A 75 -5.29 10.89 -14.32
N ILE A 76 -4.57 9.83 -14.68
CA ILE A 76 -4.65 8.53 -14.01
C ILE A 76 -3.28 8.26 -13.40
N LEU A 77 -3.24 8.11 -12.08
CA LEU A 77 -1.98 7.88 -11.36
C LEU A 77 -1.52 6.42 -11.50
N ILE A 78 -2.43 5.46 -11.62
CA ILE A 78 -2.08 4.07 -11.87
C ILE A 78 -2.81 3.63 -13.13
N GLU A 79 -2.09 3.63 -14.25
CA GLU A 79 -2.63 3.22 -15.54
C GLU A 79 -2.99 1.72 -15.54
N GLY A 80 -3.99 1.35 -16.35
CA GLY A 80 -4.38 -0.04 -16.60
C GLY A 80 -3.41 -0.83 -17.48
N ASN A 81 -2.13 -0.45 -17.50
CA ASN A 81 -1.07 -1.13 -18.23
C ASN A 81 -0.44 -2.25 -17.37
N THR A 82 0.48 -3.03 -17.92
CA THR A 82 1.13 -4.13 -17.21
C THR A 82 1.79 -3.68 -15.90
N SER A 83 2.42 -2.50 -15.88
CA SER A 83 3.12 -1.96 -14.72
C SER A 83 2.16 -1.64 -13.57
N GLY A 84 1.07 -0.91 -13.87
CA GLY A 84 0.06 -0.55 -12.86
C GLY A 84 -0.72 -1.77 -12.35
N ILE A 85 -1.04 -2.72 -13.22
CA ILE A 85 -1.67 -3.99 -12.81
C ILE A 85 -0.74 -4.79 -11.90
N LEU A 86 0.56 -4.86 -12.21
CA LEU A 86 1.54 -5.54 -11.37
C LEU A 86 1.67 -4.88 -10.01
N LEU A 87 1.65 -3.54 -9.91
CA LEU A 87 1.64 -2.83 -8.63
C LEU A 87 0.45 -3.27 -7.77
N LEU A 88 -0.74 -3.28 -8.35
CA LEU A 88 -1.98 -3.63 -7.65
C LEU A 88 -1.96 -5.08 -7.17
N ILE A 89 -1.63 -6.04 -8.05
CA ILE A 89 -1.62 -7.47 -7.74
C ILE A 89 -0.49 -7.81 -6.76
N SER A 90 0.75 -7.45 -7.08
CA SER A 90 1.91 -7.81 -6.25
C SER A 90 1.88 -7.10 -4.91
N GLY A 91 1.47 -5.83 -4.87
CA GLY A 91 1.25 -5.08 -3.65
C GLY A 91 0.20 -5.76 -2.77
N PHE A 92 -0.98 -6.07 -3.33
CA PHE A 92 -2.04 -6.75 -2.57
C PHE A 92 -1.58 -8.10 -2.00
N ILE A 93 -0.90 -8.93 -2.80
CA ILE A 93 -0.34 -10.21 -2.35
C ILE A 93 0.63 -10.01 -1.17
N VAL A 94 1.56 -9.06 -1.29
CA VAL A 94 2.55 -8.76 -0.23
C VAL A 94 1.86 -8.30 1.04
N LEU A 95 0.87 -7.40 0.94
CA LEU A 95 0.17 -6.88 2.11
C LEU A 95 -0.65 -7.96 2.82
N VAL A 96 -1.39 -8.78 2.07
CA VAL A 96 -2.14 -9.92 2.63
C VAL A 96 -1.17 -10.87 3.32
N SER A 97 -0.07 -11.22 2.67
CA SER A 97 0.94 -12.14 3.22
C SER A 97 1.54 -11.60 4.52
N LEU A 98 1.98 -10.34 4.56
CA LEU A 98 2.60 -9.72 5.74
C LEU A 98 1.61 -9.43 6.86
N SER A 99 0.37 -9.09 6.51
CA SER A 99 -0.73 -8.98 7.48
C SER A 99 -1.05 -10.33 8.10
N ALA A 100 -0.74 -11.44 7.42
CA ALA A 100 -0.96 -12.79 7.95
C ALA A 100 0.07 -13.23 8.99
N ILE A 101 1.26 -12.63 8.97
CA ILE A 101 2.36 -12.99 9.87
C ILE A 101 2.03 -12.58 11.32
N ALA A 102 2.13 -13.55 12.23
CA ALA A 102 2.01 -13.34 13.67
C ALA A 102 3.06 -12.33 14.16
N ILE A 103 2.70 -11.54 15.17
CA ILE A 103 3.66 -10.64 15.80
C ILE A 103 4.26 -11.43 16.96
N PRO A 104 5.58 -11.70 16.95
CA PRO A 104 6.21 -12.38 18.08
C PRO A 104 6.08 -11.51 19.33
N GLU A 105 5.93 -12.14 20.48
CA GLU A 105 5.73 -11.44 21.75
C GLU A 105 7.00 -10.67 22.18
#